data_AF-A0A139D458-F1
#
_entry.id   AF-A0A139D458-F1
#
_cell.length_a   1.000
_cell.length_b   1.000
_cell.length_c   1.000
_cell.angle_alpha   90.00
_cell.angle_beta   90.00
_cell.angle_gamma   90.00
#
_symmetry.space_group_name_H-M   'P 1'
#
loop_
_entity.id
_entity.type
_entity.pdbx_description
1 polymer ?
#
loop_
_entity_poly.entity_id
_entity_poly.type
_entity_poly.pdbx_seq_one_letter_code
_entity_poly.pdbx_strand_id
1 'polypeptide(L)' 'ARNIVGVHRARAEYYVLMGDLESARRQLRQAQDILPEGSTERQVVNERLGDLTRRIQTRNG' A
#
# COMPACT_ATOMS: atom_id res chain seq x y z
N ALA A 1 -17.85 11.45 4.02
CA ALA A 1 -16.59 11.62 3.27
C ALA A 1 -16.45 10.47 2.27
N ARG A 2 -15.98 10.73 1.04
CA ARG A 2 -15.63 9.67 0.08
C ARG A 2 -14.48 8.86 0.70
N ASN A 3 -14.50 7.51 0.66
CA ASN A 3 -13.48 6.68 1.30
C ASN A 3 -12.14 6.75 0.53
N ILE A 4 -11.37 7.82 0.75
CA ILE A 4 -10.09 8.10 0.05
C ILE A 4 -9.07 7.00 0.32
N VAL A 5 -9.02 6.47 1.54
CA VAL A 5 -8.17 5.33 1.91
C VAL A 5 -8.50 4.10 1.05
N GLY A 6 -9.79 3.79 0.90
CA GLY A 6 -10.25 2.69 0.05
C GLY A 6 -9.81 2.83 -1.41
N VAL A 7 -9.79 4.05 -1.95
CA VAL A 7 -9.32 4.33 -3.32
C VAL A 7 -7.81 4.05 -3.46
N HIS A 8 -7.00 4.51 -2.51
CA HIS A 8 -5.56 4.22 -2.52
C HIS A 8 -5.28 2.73 -2.43
N ARG A 9 -6.00 2.00 -1.56
CA ARG A 9 -5.87 0.55 -1.44
C ARG A 9 -6.25 -0.17 -2.74
N ALA A 10 -7.38 0.19 -3.36
CA ALA A 10 -7.81 -0.39 -4.63
C ALA A 10 -6.78 -0.15 -5.76
N ARG A 11 -6.23 1.07 -5.84
CA ARG A 11 -5.16 1.40 -6.79
C ARG A 11 -3.88 0.61 -6.52
N ALA A 12 -3.52 0.40 -5.25
CA ALA A 12 -2.36 -0.38 -4.89
C ALA A 12 -2.48 -1.81 -5.44
N GLU A 13 -3.63 -2.46 -5.24
CA GLU A 13 -3.89 -3.81 -5.75
C GLU A 13 -3.88 -3.86 -7.28
N TYR A 14 -4.46 -2.85 -7.95
CA TYR A 14 -4.35 -2.72 -9.40
C TYR A 14 -2.89 -2.67 -9.86
N TYR A 15 -2.05 -1.84 -9.26
CA TYR A 15 -0.63 -1.75 -9.63
C TYR A 15 0.15 -3.04 -9.35
N VAL A 16 -0.19 -3.79 -8.30
CA VAL A 16 0.37 -5.13 -8.06
C VAL A 16 0.04 -6.08 -9.21
N LEU A 17 -1.21 -6.08 -9.68
CA LEU A 17 -1.64 -6.90 -10.82
C LEU A 17 -0.91 -6.51 -12.11
N MET A 18 -0.61 -5.22 -12.29
CA MET A 18 0.15 -4.72 -13.44
C MET A 18 1.67 -4.91 -13.32
N GLY A 19 2.16 -5.48 -12.21
CA GLY A 19 3.61 -5.66 -11.97
C GLY A 19 4.36 -4.39 -11.56
N ASP A 20 3.66 -3.27 -11.37
CA ASP A 20 4.22 -2.00 -10.92
C ASP A 20 4.21 -1.89 -9.39
N LEU A 21 5.12 -2.65 -8.77
CA LEU A 21 5.22 -2.73 -7.31
C LEU A 21 5.56 -1.38 -6.66
N GLU A 22 6.28 -0.50 -7.36
CA GLU A 22 6.64 0.82 -6.85
C GLU A 22 5.43 1.74 -6.79
N SER A 23 4.59 1.74 -7.83
CA SER A 23 3.32 2.48 -7.81
C SER A 23 2.37 1.93 -6.73
N ALA A 24 2.31 0.62 -6.55
CA ALA A 24 1.53 0.01 -5.48
C ALA A 24 1.99 0.49 -4.08
N ARG A 25 3.31 0.49 -3.84
CA ARG A 25 3.91 0.96 -2.58
C ARG A 25 3.61 2.44 -2.32
N ARG A 26 3.65 3.30 -3.34
CA ARG A 26 3.30 4.73 -3.20
C ARG A 26 1.83 4.93 -2.81
N GLN A 27 0.91 4.17 -3.40
CA GLN A 27 -0.52 4.26 -3.04
C GLN A 27 -0.74 3.86 -1.57
N LEU A 28 -0.08 2.81 -1.09
CA LEU A 28 -0.23 2.40 0.31
C LEU A 28 0.40 3.37 1.30
N ARG A 29 1.49 4.08 0.95
CA ARG A 29 2.01 5.16 1.79
C ARG A 29 1.00 6.30 1.95
N GLN A 30 0.34 6.69 0.87
CA GLN A 30 -0.74 7.69 0.94
C GLN A 30 -1.91 7.22 1.81
N ALA A 31 -2.28 5.94 1.74
CA ALA A 31 -3.29 5.37 2.64
C ALA A 31 -2.83 5.40 4.11
N GLN A 32 -1.55 5.07 4.39
CA GLN A 32 -0.95 5.11 5.71
C GLN A 32 -0.98 6.51 6.32
N ASP A 33 -0.63 7.54 5.54
CA ASP A 33 -0.56 8.94 5.98
C ASP A 33 -1.93 9.50 6.40
N ILE A 34 -3.01 8.98 5.82
CA ILE A 34 -4.39 9.40 6.13
C ILE A 34 -4.94 8.69 7.38
N LEU A 35 -4.52 7.46 7.63
CA LEU A 35 -5.08 6.64 8.71
C LEU A 35 -4.53 7.04 10.08
N PRO A 36 -5.35 7.08 11.14
CA PRO A 36 -4.86 7.36 12.48
C PRO A 36 -3.78 6.37 12.92
N GLU A 37 -2.79 6.86 13.64
CA GLU A 37 -1.80 6.00 14.29
C GLU A 37 -2.49 5.01 15.25
N GLY A 38 -2.02 3.77 15.27
CA GLY A 38 -2.60 2.70 16.10
C GLY A 38 -3.92 2.11 15.59
N SER A 39 -4.55 2.67 14.54
CA SER A 39 -5.76 2.08 13.96
C SER A 39 -5.50 0.71 13.33
N THR A 40 -6.47 -0.19 13.44
CA THR A 40 -6.42 -1.53 12.83
C THR A 40 -6.24 -1.44 11.32
N GLU A 41 -6.89 -0.48 10.65
CA GLU A 41 -6.70 -0.25 9.22
C GLU A 41 -5.27 0.16 8.87
N ARG A 42 -4.62 0.98 9.72
CA ARG A 42 -3.21 1.36 9.49
C ARG A 42 -2.28 0.17 9.66
N GLN A 43 -2.57 -0.74 10.60
CA GLN A 43 -1.81 -1.99 10.75
C GLN A 43 -1.89 -2.84 9.48
N VAL A 44 -3.09 -3.03 8.91
CA VAL A 44 -3.28 -3.76 7.65
C VAL A 44 -2.50 -3.12 6.49
N VAL A 45 -2.50 -1.78 6.39
CA VAL A 45 -1.72 -1.07 5.36
C VAL A 45 -0.22 -1.24 5.59
N ASN A 46 0.25 -1.23 6.84
CA ASN A 46 1.66 -1.41 7.18
C ASN A 46 2.17 -2.81 6.82
N GLU A 47 1.39 -3.85 7.12
CA GLU A 47 1.72 -5.23 6.75
C GLU A 47 1.92 -5.36 5.23
N ARG A 48 0.96 -4.81 4.46
CA ARG A 48 1.04 -4.83 3.00
C ARG A 48 2.23 -4.03 2.45
N LEU A 49 2.57 -2.90 3.07
CA LEU A 49 3.78 -2.14 2.74
C LEU A 49 5.06 -2.96 2.98
N GLY A 50 5.11 -3.70 4.08
CA GLY A 50 6.21 -4.61 4.40
C GLY A 50 6.37 -5.71 3.35
N ASP A 51 5.26 -6.33 2.94
CA ASP A 51 5.24 -7.33 1.87
C ASP A 51 5.75 -6.79 0.53
N LEU A 52 5.26 -5.62 0.10
CA LEU A 52 5.70 -5.02 -1.15
C LEU A 52 7.18 -4.64 -1.11
N THR A 53 7.65 -4.12 0.02
CA THR A 53 9.07 -3.74 0.17
C THR A 53 9.98 -4.97 0.02
N ARG A 54 9.62 -6.10 0.63
CA ARG A 54 10.35 -7.36 0.46
C ARG A 54 10.33 -7.85 -0.99
N ARG A 55 9.16 -7.83 -1.65
CA ARG A 55 9.02 -8.24 -3.06
C ARG A 55 9.86 -7.37 -4.01
N ILE A 56 9.90 -6.06 -3.78
CA ILE A 56 10.73 -5.12 -4.55
C ILE A 56 12.21 -5.45 -4.38
N GLN A 57 12.66 -5.68 -3.15
CA GLN A 57 14.05 -6.05 -2.86
C GLN A 57 14.43 -7.36 -3.57
N THR A 58 13.59 -8.39 -3.51
CA THR A 58 13.82 -9.65 -4.21
C THR A 58 13.86 -9.51 -5.73
N ARG A 59 13.12 -8.55 -6.32
CA ARG A 59 13.13 -8.32 -7.77
C ARG A 59 14.39 -7.58 -8.25
N ASN A 60 15.00 -6.79 -7.37
CA ASN A 60 16.09 -5.88 -7.73
C ASN A 60 17.49 -6.43 -7.36
N GLY A 61 17.55 -7.58 -6.67
CA GLY A 61 18.79 -8.32 -6.38
C GLY A 61 18.95 -9.49 -7.34
#